data_AF-A0A451BTP0-F1
#
_entry.id   AF-A0A451BTP0-F1
#
_cell.length_a   1.000
_cell.length_b   1.000
_cell.length_c   1.000
_cell.angle_alpha   90.00
_cell.angle_beta   90.00
_cell.angle_gamma   90.00
#
_symmetry.space_group_name_H-M   'P 1'
#
loop_
_entity.id
_entity.type
_entity.pdbx_description
1 polymer ?
#
loop_
_entity_poly.entity_id
_entity_poly.type
_entity_poly.pdbx_seq_one_letter_code
_entity_poly.pdbx_strand_id
1 'polypeptide(L)'
;MAFLVQSTDRLAFGRLQDEEREMLINTVGRKLADQIQDNLLDIAGPGNYRRPFIEMLNERLGDYAMLSFEAEQPGYDLLRYFGDRVLKTMPANQTNRWVIDQIMDVEGPYVFEKLKESVKNLIG
;
A
#
# COMPACT_ATOMS: atom_id res chain seq x y z
N MET A 1 -1.60 3.61 -0.04
CA MET A 1 -0.62 3.23 1.00
C MET A 1 -0.52 1.73 1.20
N ALA A 2 -1.61 1.02 1.53
CA ALA A 2 -1.55 -0.43 1.78
C ALA A 2 -0.91 -1.26 0.64
N PHE A 3 -1.20 -0.93 -0.62
CA PHE A 3 -0.52 -1.51 -1.80
C PHE A 3 1.01 -1.44 -1.72
N LEU A 4 1.55 -0.26 -1.37
CA LEU A 4 3.00 -0.05 -1.28
C LEU A 4 3.59 -0.76 -0.06
N VAL A 5 2.89 -0.75 1.08
CA VAL A 5 3.35 -1.48 2.28
C VAL A 5 3.42 -2.98 2.01
N GLN A 6 2.39 -3.56 1.37
CA GLN A 6 2.44 -4.97 0.96
C GLN A 6 3.56 -5.21 -0.06
N SER A 7 3.72 -4.32 -1.04
CA SER A 7 4.77 -4.47 -2.05
C SER A 7 6.17 -4.45 -1.42
N THR A 8 6.39 -3.62 -0.40
CA THR A 8 7.62 -3.64 0.42
C THR A 8 7.80 -4.99 1.09
N ASP A 9 6.75 -5.53 1.72
CA ASP A 9 6.80 -6.86 2.36
C ASP A 9 7.19 -7.95 1.36
N ARG A 10 6.56 -7.96 0.19
CA ARG A 10 6.83 -8.92 -0.89
C ARG A 10 8.25 -8.79 -1.46
N LEU A 11 8.78 -7.57 -1.55
CA LEU A 11 10.16 -7.33 -2.00
C LEU A 11 11.20 -7.68 -0.92
N ALA A 12 10.85 -7.56 0.36
CA ALA A 12 11.72 -7.96 1.47
C ALA A 12 11.71 -9.49 1.70
N PHE A 13 10.65 -10.18 1.29
CA PHE A 13 10.53 -11.62 1.39
C PHE A 13 11.70 -12.35 0.71
N GLY A 14 12.35 -13.25 1.44
CA GLY A 14 13.54 -13.98 0.98
C GLY A 14 14.84 -13.18 0.96
N ARG A 15 14.81 -11.89 1.31
CA ARG A 15 16.02 -11.03 1.47
C ARG A 15 16.33 -10.73 2.93
N LEU A 16 15.30 -10.56 3.76
CA LEU A 16 15.40 -10.36 5.20
C LEU A 16 15.00 -11.63 5.94
N GLN A 17 15.50 -11.79 7.17
CA GLN A 17 14.95 -12.78 8.11
C GLN A 17 13.53 -12.38 8.52
N ASP A 18 12.74 -13.35 8.98
CA ASP A 18 11.34 -13.12 9.33
C ASP A 18 11.19 -12.05 10.43
N GLU A 19 12.07 -12.03 11.43
CA GLU A 19 12.05 -11.03 12.51
C GLU A 19 12.37 -9.62 12.00
N GLU A 20 13.33 -9.49 11.09
CA GLU A 20 13.72 -8.21 10.49
C GLU A 20 12.62 -7.67 9.57
N ARG A 21 12.00 -8.55 8.80
CA ARG A 21 10.86 -8.25 7.94
C ARG A 21 9.65 -7.81 8.77
N GLU A 22 9.33 -8.53 9.85
CA GLU A 22 8.27 -8.14 10.78
C GLU A 22 8.54 -6.75 11.38
N MET A 23 9.78 -6.50 11.81
CA MET A 23 10.20 -5.20 12.35
C MET A 23 10.03 -4.08 11.32
N LEU A 24 10.46 -4.31 10.07
CA LEU A 24 10.34 -3.34 8.98
C LEU A 24 8.88 -2.95 8.75
N ILE A 25 8.00 -3.93 8.55
CA ILE A 25 6.60 -3.68 8.20
C ILE A 25 5.85 -3.02 9.37
N ASN A 26 6.08 -3.46 10.60
CA ASN A 26 5.49 -2.82 11.78
C ASN A 26 5.96 -1.37 11.94
N THR A 27 7.24 -1.11 11.70
CA THR A 27 7.81 0.25 11.81
C THR A 27 7.22 1.17 10.75
N VAL A 28 7.17 0.72 9.49
CA VAL A 28 6.55 1.48 8.38
C VAL A 28 5.08 1.76 8.69
N GLY A 29 4.30 0.74 9.09
CA GLY A 29 2.89 0.90 9.42
C GLY A 29 2.65 1.92 10.53
N ARG A 30 3.44 1.87 11.62
CA ARG A 30 3.35 2.83 12.73
C ARG A 30 3.70 4.25 12.30
N LYS A 31 4.77 4.43 11.51
CA LYS A 31 5.18 5.76 11.01
C LYS A 31 4.15 6.38 10.08
N LEU A 32 3.52 5.58 9.22
CA LEU A 32 2.41 6.07 8.39
C LEU A 32 1.20 6.46 9.25
N ALA A 33 0.90 5.69 10.30
CA ALA A 33 -0.19 6.00 11.21
C ALA A 33 0.06 7.29 12.03
N ASP A 34 1.31 7.55 12.43
CA ASP A 34 1.74 8.83 12.99
C ASP A 34 1.47 9.97 12.02
N GLN A 35 1.97 9.86 10.78
CA GLN A 35 1.82 10.92 9.78
C GLN A 35 0.35 11.23 9.48
N ILE A 36 -0.50 10.20 9.40
CA ILE A 36 -1.94 10.38 9.19
C ILE A 36 -2.60 11.04 10.39
N GLN A 37 -2.21 10.67 11.62
CA GLN A 37 -2.72 11.31 12.82
C GLN A 37 -2.38 12.80 12.84
N ASP A 38 -1.13 13.16 12.57
CA ASP A 38 -0.68 14.55 12.57
C ASP A 38 -1.40 15.36 11.48
N ASN A 39 -1.40 14.85 10.24
CA ASN A 39 -2.05 15.52 9.11
C ASN A 39 -3.54 15.77 9.34
N LEU A 40 -4.28 14.78 9.87
CA LEU A 40 -5.72 14.91 10.07
C LEU A 40 -6.05 15.69 11.33
N LEU A 41 -5.17 15.74 12.33
CA LEU A 41 -5.36 16.65 13.46
C LEU A 41 -5.31 18.11 12.99
N ASP A 42 -4.40 18.44 12.07
CA ASP A 42 -4.31 19.79 11.49
C ASP A 42 -5.49 20.13 10.56
N ILE A 43 -5.94 19.17 9.75
CA ILE A 43 -6.98 19.40 8.73
C ILE A 43 -8.40 19.27 9.30
N ALA A 44 -8.65 18.25 10.11
CA ALA A 44 -9.98 17.85 10.58
C ALA A 44 -10.20 18.11 12.09
N GLY A 45 -9.17 18.56 12.80
CA GLY A 45 -9.23 18.84 14.24
C GLY A 45 -9.09 17.58 15.11
N PRO A 46 -9.35 17.70 16.43
CA PRO A 46 -9.11 16.63 17.39
C PRO A 46 -9.84 15.32 17.05
N GLY A 47 -9.12 14.21 17.03
CA GLY A 47 -9.67 12.88 16.76
C GLY A 47 -8.60 11.79 16.85
N ASN A 48 -9.04 10.53 16.93
CA ASN A 48 -8.14 9.37 16.82
C ASN A 48 -8.19 8.83 15.39
N TYR A 49 -7.24 9.26 14.57
CA TYR A 49 -7.11 8.85 13.17
C TYR A 49 -6.14 7.69 13.01
N ARG A 50 -5.24 7.50 13.98
CA ARG A 50 -4.27 6.42 14.00
C ARG A 50 -4.93 5.04 13.98
N ARG A 51 -5.89 4.81 14.87
CA ARG A 51 -6.51 3.49 15.03
C ARG A 51 -7.30 3.06 13.78
N PRO A 52 -8.20 3.89 13.20
CA PRO A 52 -8.88 3.54 11.95
C PRO A 52 -7.91 3.27 10.79
N PHE A 53 -6.81 4.02 10.71
CA PHE A 53 -5.79 3.80 9.68
C PHE A 53 -5.11 2.43 9.83
N ILE A 54 -4.72 2.04 11.04
CA ILE A 54 -4.11 0.73 11.31
C ILE A 54 -5.09 -0.41 11.01
N GLU A 55 -6.35 -0.27 11.42
CA GLU A 55 -7.40 -1.26 11.13
C GLU A 55 -7.58 -1.46 9.62
N MET A 56 -7.69 -0.36 8.86
CA MET A 56 -7.74 -0.40 7.39
C MET A 56 -6.47 -1.03 6.79
N LEU A 57 -5.29 -0.67 7.30
CA LEU A 57 -4.03 -1.20 6.80
C LEU A 57 -3.97 -2.73 6.99
N ASN A 58 -4.31 -3.23 8.17
CA ASN A 58 -4.31 -4.66 8.47
C ASN A 58 -5.29 -5.44 7.60
N GLU A 59 -6.52 -4.95 7.42
CA GLU A 59 -7.50 -5.55 6.50
C GLU A 59 -6.93 -5.67 5.09
N ARG A 60 -6.37 -4.56 4.58
CA ARG A 60 -5.85 -4.51 3.21
C ARG A 60 -4.63 -5.41 3.03
N LEU A 61 -3.70 -5.45 3.98
CA LEU A 61 -2.54 -6.33 3.92
C LEU A 61 -2.97 -7.80 3.92
N GLY A 62 -3.98 -8.17 4.71
CA GLY A 62 -4.60 -9.50 4.68
C GLY A 62 -5.14 -9.87 3.30
N ASP A 63 -5.87 -8.95 2.66
CA ASP A 63 -6.39 -9.16 1.31
C ASP A 63 -5.25 -9.29 0.27
N TYR A 64 -4.28 -8.38 0.27
CA TYR A 64 -3.18 -8.41 -0.69
C TYR A 64 -2.24 -9.61 -0.51
N ALA A 65 -2.14 -10.18 0.70
CA ALA A 65 -1.32 -11.36 0.96
C ALA A 65 -1.79 -12.61 0.19
N MET A 66 -3.05 -12.62 -0.27
CA MET A 66 -3.63 -13.71 -1.07
C MET A 66 -3.48 -13.50 -2.59
N LEU A 67 -2.99 -12.33 -3.02
CA LEU A 67 -2.89 -11.95 -4.44
C LEU A 67 -1.49 -12.21 -5.00
N SER A 68 -1.43 -12.42 -6.31
CA SER A 68 -0.21 -12.84 -7.00
C SER A 68 0.89 -11.77 -6.99
N PHE A 69 2.11 -12.22 -6.73
CA PHE A 69 3.33 -11.43 -6.77
C PHE A 69 4.48 -12.35 -7.16
N GLU A 70 5.02 -12.16 -8.35
CA GLU A 70 6.00 -13.07 -8.95
C GLU A 70 7.07 -12.26 -9.69
N ALA A 71 8.28 -12.82 -9.81
CA ALA A 71 9.40 -12.16 -10.50
C ALA A 71 9.66 -10.70 -10.03
N GLU A 72 9.50 -10.46 -8.72
CA GLU A 72 9.59 -9.12 -8.11
C GLU A 72 8.62 -8.09 -8.71
N GLN A 73 7.43 -8.51 -9.13
CA GLN A 73 6.39 -7.67 -9.71
C GLN A 73 5.01 -8.01 -9.12
N PRO A 74 4.13 -7.01 -8.94
CA PRO A 74 2.74 -7.25 -8.60
C PRO A 74 2.03 -7.89 -9.80
N GLY A 75 1.27 -8.95 -9.56
CA GLY A 75 0.47 -9.56 -10.61
C GLY A 75 -0.80 -8.78 -10.94
N TYR A 76 -1.50 -9.25 -11.97
CA TYR A 76 -2.72 -8.60 -12.48
C TYR A 76 -3.81 -8.47 -11.41
N ASP A 77 -4.04 -9.50 -10.60
CA ASP A 77 -5.05 -9.51 -9.54
C ASP A 77 -4.73 -8.50 -8.42
N LEU A 78 -3.46 -8.33 -8.08
CA LEU A 78 -2.97 -7.37 -7.09
C LEU A 78 -3.19 -5.93 -7.57
N LEU A 79 -2.79 -5.62 -8.82
CA LEU A 79 -3.02 -4.31 -9.44
C LEU A 79 -4.51 -4.02 -9.63
N ARG A 80 -5.30 -5.02 -10.04
CA ARG A 80 -6.76 -4.89 -10.19
C ARG A 80 -7.44 -4.61 -8.86
N TYR A 81 -7.06 -5.33 -7.81
CA TYR A 81 -7.58 -5.08 -6.48
C TYR A 81 -7.20 -3.68 -6.00
N PHE A 82 -5.96 -3.23 -6.24
CA PHE A 82 -5.57 -1.84 -5.96
C PHE A 82 -6.45 -0.82 -6.71
N GLY A 83 -6.68 -1.04 -8.01
CA GLY A 83 -7.61 -0.22 -8.80
C GLY A 83 -9.02 -0.17 -8.23
N ASP A 84 -9.58 -1.31 -7.81
CA ASP A 84 -10.90 -1.39 -7.16
C ASP A 84 -10.94 -0.60 -5.83
N ARG A 85 -9.88 -0.67 -5.03
CA ARG A 85 -9.79 0.11 -3.79
C ARG A 85 -9.76 1.61 -4.05
N VAL A 86 -9.06 2.06 -5.09
CA VAL A 86 -9.04 3.48 -5.49
C VAL A 86 -10.42 3.90 -5.99
N LEU A 87 -11.04 3.11 -6.88
CA LEU A 87 -12.38 3.38 -7.41
C LEU A 87 -13.42 3.59 -6.30
N LYS A 88 -13.36 2.78 -5.23
CA LYS A 88 -14.28 2.90 -4.08
C LYS A 88 -14.15 4.19 -3.27
N THR A 89 -13.05 4.91 -3.42
CA THR A 89 -12.87 6.23 -2.78
C THR A 89 -13.41 7.38 -3.64
N MET A 90 -13.73 7.11 -4.91
CA MET A 90 -14.17 8.13 -5.86
C MET A 90 -15.70 8.34 -5.78
N PRO A 91 -16.19 9.57 -5.95
CA PRO A 91 -17.63 9.86 -5.94
C PRO A 91 -18.32 9.25 -7.17
N ALA A 92 -19.48 8.61 -7.02
CA ALA A 92 -20.17 7.91 -8.11
C ALA A 92 -20.57 8.85 -9.27
N ASN A 93 -19.70 8.98 -10.26
CA ASN A 93 -19.91 9.78 -11.47
C ASN A 93 -19.25 9.12 -12.70
N GLN A 94 -19.51 9.67 -13.89
CA GLN A 94 -19.06 9.10 -15.17
C GLN A 94 -17.54 9.15 -15.36
N THR A 95 -16.82 10.02 -14.64
CA THR A 95 -15.36 10.18 -14.73
C THR A 95 -14.61 8.96 -14.21
N ASN A 96 -15.22 8.17 -13.32
CA ASN A 96 -14.52 7.08 -12.66
C ASN A 96 -14.41 5.79 -13.48
N ARG A 97 -14.99 5.74 -14.69
CA ARG A 97 -15.04 4.51 -15.51
C ARG A 97 -13.67 3.93 -15.85
N TRP A 98 -12.65 4.77 -15.92
CA TRP A 98 -11.29 4.42 -16.34
C TRP A 98 -10.30 4.35 -15.18
N VAL A 99 -10.75 4.50 -13.93
CA VAL A 99 -9.86 4.54 -12.77
C VAL A 99 -9.11 3.22 -12.59
N ILE A 100 -9.78 2.09 -12.82
CA ILE A 100 -9.13 0.79 -12.70
C ILE A 100 -8.03 0.66 -13.77
N ASP A 101 -8.33 0.98 -15.03
CA ASP A 101 -7.34 0.89 -16.12
C ASP A 101 -6.17 1.85 -15.88
N GLN A 102 -6.43 3.10 -15.46
CA GLN A 102 -5.39 4.06 -15.10
C GLN A 102 -4.48 3.53 -13.98
N ILE A 103 -5.04 2.90 -12.95
CA ILE A 103 -4.25 2.33 -11.85
C ILE A 103 -3.47 1.11 -12.33
N MET A 104 -4.07 0.24 -13.14
CA MET A 104 -3.42 -1.00 -13.57
C MET A 104 -2.32 -0.76 -14.60
N ASP A 105 -2.54 0.15 -15.54
CA ASP A 105 -1.67 0.30 -16.71
C ASP A 105 -0.68 1.47 -16.57
N VAL A 106 -0.93 2.41 -15.66
CA VAL A 106 -0.12 3.64 -15.52
C VAL A 106 0.37 3.83 -14.08
N GLU A 107 -0.51 4.19 -13.15
CA GLU A 107 -0.10 4.67 -11.83
C GLU A 107 0.48 3.55 -10.97
N GLY A 108 -0.16 2.38 -10.93
CA GLY A 108 0.26 1.22 -10.14
C GLY A 108 1.67 0.76 -10.51
N PRO A 109 1.96 0.45 -11.79
CA PRO A 109 3.31 0.13 -12.24
C PRO A 109 4.31 1.25 -11.94
N TYR A 110 3.95 2.51 -12.20
CA TYR A 110 4.83 3.66 -11.96
C TYR A 110 5.26 3.77 -10.49
N VAL A 111 4.30 3.78 -9.55
CA VAL A 111 4.62 3.91 -8.13
C VAL A 111 5.32 2.67 -7.58
N PHE A 112 5.02 1.48 -8.13
CA PHE A 112 5.68 0.25 -7.75
C PHE A 112 7.16 0.27 -8.13
N GLU A 113 7.51 0.69 -9.34
CA GLU A 113 8.92 0.75 -9.76
C GLU A 113 9.71 1.72 -8.89
N LYS A 114 9.14 2.87 -8.53
CA LYS A 114 9.77 3.81 -7.59
C LYS A 114 9.96 3.22 -6.20
N LEU A 115 8.99 2.47 -5.71
CA LEU A 115 9.12 1.75 -4.45
C LEU A 115 10.20 0.68 -4.54
N LYS A 116 10.23 -0.09 -5.62
CA LYS A 116 11.17 -1.19 -5.84
C LYS A 116 12.62 -0.70 -5.84
N GLU A 117 12.90 0.41 -6.52
CA GLU A 117 14.20 1.10 -6.46
C GLU A 117 14.56 1.48 -5.01
N SER A 118 13.61 2.08 -4.29
CA SER A 118 13.83 2.54 -2.92
C SER A 118 14.09 1.39 -1.94
N VAL A 119 13.35 0.29 -2.05
CA VAL A 119 13.53 -0.91 -1.23
C VAL A 119 14.87 -1.57 -1.55
N LYS A 120 15.23 -1.72 -2.83
CA LYS A 120 16.54 -2.27 -3.22
C LYS A 120 17.70 -1.49 -2.63
N ASN A 121 17.62 -0.16 -2.60
CA ASN A 121 18.67 0.67 -2.00
C ASN A 121 18.73 0.58 -0.46
N LEU A 122 17.64 0.15 0.19
CA LEU A 122 17.57 0.06 1.64
C LEU A 122 18.09 -1.27 2.18
N ILE A 123 17.80 -2.38 1.48
CA ILE A 123 18.05 -3.75 1.97
C ILE A 123 18.97 -4.58 1.05
N GLY A 124 19.41 -4.01 -0.07
CA GLY A 124 20.25 -4.66 -1.08
C GLY A 124 21.69 -4.17 -1.08
#